data_AF-A0A7J8GUB4-F1
#
_entry.id   AF-A0A7J8GUB4-F1
#
_cell.length_a   1.000
_cell.length_b   1.000
_cell.length_c   1.000
_cell.angle_alpha   90.00
_cell.angle_beta   90.00
_cell.angle_gamma   90.00
#
_symmetry.space_group_name_H-M   'P 1'
#
loop_
_entity.id
_entity.type
_entity.pdbx_description
1 polymer ?
#
loop_
_entity_poly.entity_id
_entity_poly.type
_entity_poly.pdbx_seq_one_letter_code
_entity_poly.pdbx_strand_id
1 'polypeptide(L)'
;MFLPDIYSRTQSTWVDSFFRQNGYLEFDALSRLGIPDAVSYIKKRYKTAQLLFLKAACVGQGLVDQVEASVEEAISSGTWVDIAPLLPSSLSVEDAAMLLQQVMRAFSKQPSAVVFSDTVVVSEKFINDCTELFSELMHQKAEKEMKNNPVHLITEEDLKQVSILENTNTGKKDKKDERRRKATGKNY
;
A
#
# COMPACT_ATOMS: atom_id res chain seq x y z
N MET A 1 -11.19 22.46 45.75
CA MET A 1 -9.74 22.22 45.74
C MET A 1 -9.12 23.26 44.80
N PHE A 2 -8.32 24.19 45.31
CA PHE A 2 -7.73 25.28 44.52
C PHE A 2 -6.33 24.86 44.06
N LEU A 3 -6.14 24.71 42.74
CA LEU A 3 -4.83 24.50 42.14
C LEU A 3 -4.20 25.90 41.92
N PRO A 4 -3.04 26.24 42.52
CA PRO A 4 -2.47 27.58 42.38
C PRO A 4 -2.12 27.88 40.91
N ASP A 5 -2.47 29.08 40.42
CA ASP A 5 -2.25 29.55 39.03
C ASP A 5 -0.80 29.39 38.52
N ILE A 6 0.16 29.31 39.42
CA ILE A 6 1.58 29.13 39.13
C ILE A 6 1.84 27.74 38.51
N TYR A 7 1.14 26.69 38.96
CA TYR A 7 1.28 25.33 38.43
C TYR A 7 0.81 25.23 36.97
N SER A 8 -0.29 25.90 36.63
CA SER A 8 -0.83 25.90 35.27
C SER A 8 0.11 26.59 34.27
N ARG A 9 0.79 27.67 34.69
CA ARG A 9 1.78 28.37 33.85
C ARG A 9 3.01 27.50 33.59
N THR A 10 3.60 26.90 34.62
CA THR A 10 4.80 26.08 34.47
C THR A 10 4.54 24.84 33.60
N GLN A 11 3.40 24.16 33.78
CA GLN A 11 2.99 23.06 32.90
C GLN A 11 2.88 23.51 31.44
N SER A 12 2.17 24.62 31.21
CA SER A 12 1.94 25.14 29.86
C SER A 12 3.23 25.61 29.18
N THR A 13 4.19 26.14 29.94
CA THR A 13 5.54 26.48 29.45
C THR A 13 6.34 25.24 29.08
N TRP A 14 6.32 24.20 29.93
CA TRP A 14 6.99 22.94 29.61
C TRP A 14 6.47 22.32 28.32
N VAL A 15 5.14 22.27 28.14
CA VAL A 15 4.52 21.70 26.93
C VAL A 15 4.98 22.46 25.68
N ASP A 16 4.96 23.80 25.73
CA ASP A 16 5.41 24.62 24.60
C ASP A 16 6.89 24.44 24.28
N SER A 17 7.74 24.45 25.30
CA SER A 17 9.18 24.25 25.12
C SER A 17 9.48 22.86 24.56
N PHE A 18 8.84 21.82 25.11
CA PHE A 18 9.02 20.44 24.65
C PHE A 18 8.58 20.30 23.19
N PHE A 19 7.38 20.77 22.85
CA PHE A 19 6.84 20.66 21.49
C PHE A 19 7.69 21.45 20.50
N ARG A 20 8.12 22.66 20.86
CA ARG A 20 8.98 23.49 19.99
C ARG A 20 10.34 22.84 19.71
N GLN A 21 10.91 22.15 20.70
CA GLN A 21 12.22 21.51 20.55
C GLN A 21 12.16 20.18 19.82
N ASN A 22 11.15 19.36 20.12
CA ASN A 22 11.10 17.97 19.67
C ASN A 22 10.14 17.75 18.49
N GLY A 23 9.19 18.65 18.27
CA GLY A 23 8.20 18.53 17.19
C GLY A 23 7.11 17.49 17.44
N TYR A 24 7.00 16.91 18.63
CA TYR A 24 5.93 15.98 19.01
C TYR A 24 5.54 16.13 20.49
N LEU A 25 4.42 15.52 20.90
CA LEU A 25 3.96 15.44 22.28
C LEU A 25 3.35 14.07 22.56
N GLU A 26 3.84 13.38 23.59
CA GLU A 26 3.26 12.13 24.08
C GLU A 26 2.04 12.40 24.97
N PHE A 27 0.94 11.69 24.76
CA PHE A 27 -0.27 11.86 25.58
C PHE A 27 -0.05 11.44 27.04
N ASP A 28 0.81 10.45 27.28
CA ASP A 28 1.16 10.04 28.65
C ASP A 28 2.01 11.10 29.37
N ALA A 29 2.91 11.80 28.65
CA ALA A 29 3.66 12.91 29.24
C ALA A 29 2.73 14.03 29.73
N LEU A 30 1.68 14.36 28.95
CA LEU A 30 0.66 15.32 29.36
C LEU A 30 -0.15 14.81 30.57
N SER A 31 -0.51 13.52 30.56
CA SER A 31 -1.23 12.89 31.67
C SER A 31 -0.43 12.97 32.98
N ARG A 32 0.88 12.67 32.95
CA ARG A 32 1.79 12.79 34.09
C ARG A 32 1.97 14.24 34.58
N LEU A 33 1.76 15.23 33.72
CA LEU A 33 1.75 16.65 34.08
C LEU A 33 0.43 17.11 34.71
N GLY A 34 -0.56 16.22 34.83
CA GLY A 34 -1.88 16.54 35.38
C GLY A 34 -2.87 17.07 34.34
N ILE A 35 -2.64 16.79 33.05
CA ILE A 35 -3.56 17.12 31.95
C ILE A 35 -4.25 15.82 31.50
N PRO A 36 -5.44 15.48 32.05
CA PRO A 36 -6.07 14.18 31.81
C PRO A 36 -6.62 14.01 30.39
N ASP A 37 -7.04 15.10 29.72
CA ASP A 37 -7.48 15.08 28.32
C ASP A 37 -6.43 15.77 27.44
N ALA A 38 -5.38 15.02 27.12
CA ALA A 38 -4.25 15.49 26.31
C ALA A 38 -4.70 16.00 24.94
N VAL A 39 -5.56 15.25 24.24
CA VAL A 39 -5.98 15.57 22.87
C VAL A 39 -6.76 16.88 22.83
N SER A 40 -7.75 17.05 23.70
CA SER A 40 -8.53 18.29 23.74
C SER A 40 -7.68 19.48 24.20
N TYR A 41 -6.76 19.27 25.14
CA TYR A 41 -5.82 20.31 25.58
C TYR A 41 -4.95 20.80 24.42
N ILE A 42 -4.34 19.88 23.68
CA ILE A 42 -3.46 20.17 22.54
C ILE A 42 -4.26 20.92 21.46
N LYS A 43 -5.46 20.44 21.08
CA LYS A 43 -6.32 21.11 20.08
C LYS A 43 -6.72 22.53 20.50
N LYS A 44 -7.00 22.74 21.79
CA LYS A 44 -7.34 24.07 22.32
C LYS A 44 -6.13 25.01 22.34
N ARG A 45 -4.94 24.47 22.60
CA ARG A 45 -3.69 25.23 22.73
C ARG A 45 -3.07 25.60 21.38
N TYR A 46 -3.02 24.66 20.43
CA TYR A 46 -2.35 24.81 19.15
C TYR A 46 -3.35 24.90 17.99
N LYS A 47 -4.34 25.79 18.08
CA LYS A 47 -5.47 25.88 17.12
C LYS A 47 -5.06 26.11 15.67
N THR A 48 -3.92 26.77 15.45
CA THR A 48 -3.41 27.11 14.11
C THR A 48 -2.31 26.17 13.65
N ALA A 49 -1.80 25.29 14.52
CA ALA A 49 -0.75 24.36 14.15
C ALA A 49 -1.34 23.17 13.41
N GLN A 50 -0.70 22.74 12.34
CA GLN A 50 -1.00 21.46 11.71
C GLN A 50 -0.34 20.36 12.52
N LEU A 51 -1.17 19.55 13.18
CA LEU A 51 -0.77 18.43 14.02
C LEU A 51 -1.45 17.16 13.52
N LEU A 52 -0.65 16.11 13.38
CA LEU A 52 -1.18 14.77 13.16
C LEU A 52 -1.30 14.06 14.51
N PHE A 53 -2.51 13.69 14.88
CA PHE A 53 -2.78 12.91 16.09
C PHE A 53 -2.67 11.42 15.74
N LEU A 54 -1.75 10.75 16.43
CA LEU A 54 -1.51 9.31 16.34
C LEU A 54 -2.18 8.62 17.54
N LYS A 55 -1.78 7.39 17.86
CA LYS A 55 -2.38 6.62 18.94
C LYS A 55 -1.89 7.10 20.31
N ALA A 56 -0.58 7.23 20.49
CA ALA A 56 0.03 7.57 21.78
C ALA A 56 0.61 8.99 21.84
N ALA A 57 0.72 9.67 20.70
CA ALA A 57 1.32 10.98 20.58
C ALA A 57 0.65 11.83 19.48
N CYS A 58 0.95 13.12 19.44
CA CYS A 58 0.78 13.92 18.24
C CYS A 58 2.12 14.41 17.73
N VAL A 59 2.23 14.55 16.42
CA VAL A 59 3.43 15.05 15.73
C VAL A 59 3.10 16.32 14.98
N GLY A 60 4.06 17.26 14.95
CA GLY A 60 3.97 18.48 14.18
C GLY A 60 4.30 18.26 12.71
N GLN A 61 3.88 19.21 11.88
CA GLN A 61 4.08 19.15 10.43
C GLN A 61 5.53 18.90 10.01
N GLY A 62 6.52 19.45 10.73
CA GLY A 62 7.92 19.25 10.36
C GLY A 62 8.38 17.78 10.36
N LEU A 63 7.84 16.94 11.26
CA LEU A 63 8.14 15.50 11.24
C LEU A 63 7.41 14.79 10.09
N VAL A 64 6.20 15.23 9.76
CA VAL A 64 5.45 14.73 8.61
C VAL A 64 6.20 15.05 7.31
N ASP A 65 6.64 16.29 7.15
CA ASP A 65 7.40 16.75 5.97
C ASP A 65 8.72 15.99 5.82
N GLN A 66 9.41 15.70 6.94
CA GLN A 66 10.64 14.92 6.92
C GLN A 66 10.42 13.50 6.42
N VAL A 67 9.37 12.83 6.90
CA VAL A 67 9.02 11.47 6.44
C VAL A 67 8.58 11.51 4.98
N GLU A 68 7.77 12.49 4.59
CA GLU A 68 7.34 12.69 3.20
C GLU A 68 8.53 12.87 2.25
N ALA A 69 9.51 13.70 2.62
CA ALA A 69 10.71 13.92 1.83
C ALA A 69 11.53 12.62 1.66
N SER A 70 11.72 11.84 2.74
CA SER A 70 12.43 10.56 2.67
C SER A 70 11.70 9.53 1.81
N VAL A 71 10.37 9.50 1.85
CA VAL A 71 9.55 8.64 0.98
C VAL A 71 9.65 9.07 -0.48
N GLU A 72 9.54 10.38 -0.75
CA GLU A 72 9.68 10.92 -2.10
C GLU A 72 11.07 10.61 -2.71
N GLU A 73 12.13 10.76 -1.91
CA GLU A 73 13.50 10.43 -2.32
C GLU A 73 13.64 8.95 -2.69
N ALA A 74 13.09 8.04 -1.87
CA ALA A 74 13.15 6.60 -2.13
C ALA A 74 12.40 6.24 -3.42
N ILE A 75 11.24 6.85 -3.66
CA ILE A 75 10.45 6.66 -4.87
C ILE A 75 11.20 7.17 -6.10
N SER A 76 11.71 8.40 -6.03
CA SER A 76 12.41 9.06 -7.14
C SER A 76 13.71 8.33 -7.51
N SER A 77 14.43 7.83 -6.52
CA SER A 77 15.70 7.13 -6.70
C SER A 77 15.55 5.65 -7.09
N GLY A 78 14.34 5.09 -7.00
CA GLY A 78 14.12 3.66 -7.24
C GLY A 78 14.72 2.79 -6.13
N THR A 79 14.61 3.22 -4.88
CA THR A 79 15.14 2.51 -3.70
C THR A 79 14.00 2.21 -2.72
N TRP A 80 14.37 1.94 -1.47
CA TRP A 80 13.47 1.74 -0.34
C TRP A 80 13.95 2.56 0.85
N VAL A 81 13.05 2.82 1.80
CA VAL A 81 13.36 3.50 3.05
C VAL A 81 12.53 2.90 4.19
N ASP A 82 13.17 2.67 5.34
CA ASP A 82 12.47 2.43 6.60
C ASP A 82 12.34 3.76 7.33
N ILE A 83 11.12 4.14 7.69
CA ILE A 83 10.89 5.42 8.39
C ILE A 83 11.17 5.30 9.89
N ALA A 84 11.18 4.11 10.47
CA ALA A 84 11.31 3.94 11.92
C ALA A 84 12.56 4.62 12.52
N PRO A 85 13.75 4.57 11.89
CA PRO A 85 14.94 5.27 12.38
C PRO A 85 14.85 6.80 12.31
N LEU A 86 13.92 7.35 11.54
CA LEU A 86 13.69 8.80 11.41
C LEU A 86 12.81 9.35 12.54
N LEU A 87 12.11 8.45 13.24
CA LEU A 87 11.10 8.82 14.22
C LEU A 87 11.69 8.88 15.64
N PRO A 88 11.15 9.75 16.51
CA PRO A 88 11.35 9.66 17.95
C PRO A 88 11.12 8.24 18.48
N SER A 89 12.03 7.75 19.33
CA SER A 89 11.95 6.41 19.94
C SER A 89 10.71 6.18 20.81
N SER A 90 10.00 7.25 21.16
CA SER A 90 8.72 7.22 21.88
C SER A 90 7.55 6.76 21.01
N LEU A 91 7.66 6.87 19.68
CA LEU A 91 6.61 6.47 18.76
C LEU A 91 6.64 4.96 18.59
N SER A 92 5.47 4.33 18.79
CA SER A 92 5.32 2.90 18.55
C SER A 92 5.30 2.58 17.05
N VAL A 93 5.44 1.30 16.70
CA VAL A 93 5.28 0.84 15.31
C VAL A 93 3.89 1.21 14.76
N GLU A 94 2.87 1.18 15.60
CA GLU A 94 1.50 1.56 15.20
C GLU A 94 1.39 3.07 14.94
N ASP A 95 2.05 3.91 15.74
CA ASP A 95 2.13 5.35 15.48
C ASP A 95 2.90 5.65 14.18
N ALA A 96 4.00 4.93 13.95
CA ALA A 96 4.78 5.02 12.71
C ALA A 96 3.93 4.62 11.49
N ALA A 97 3.17 3.53 11.58
CA ALA A 97 2.27 3.06 10.53
C ALA A 97 1.19 4.11 10.20
N MET A 98 0.58 4.71 11.23
CA MET A 98 -0.42 5.78 11.06
C MET A 98 0.18 7.02 10.39
N LEU A 99 1.39 7.42 10.79
CA LEU A 99 2.12 8.53 10.17
C LEU A 99 2.42 8.22 8.70
N LEU A 100 2.95 7.03 8.43
CA LEU A 100 3.27 6.62 7.07
C LEU A 100 2.03 6.58 6.19
N GLN A 101 0.92 6.03 6.69
CA GLN A 101 -0.35 6.01 5.96
C GLN A 101 -0.83 7.42 5.61
N GLN A 102 -0.63 8.40 6.50
CA GLN A 102 -0.96 9.80 6.20
C GLN A 102 -0.07 10.37 5.10
N VAL A 103 1.24 10.13 5.15
CA VAL A 103 2.21 10.55 4.13
C VAL A 103 1.91 9.92 2.78
N MET A 104 1.63 8.62 2.75
CA MET A 104 1.33 7.87 1.52
C MET A 104 0.09 8.40 0.76
N ARG A 105 -0.79 9.15 1.42
CA ARG A 105 -1.93 9.82 0.74
C ARG A 105 -1.46 10.86 -0.29
N ALA A 106 -0.33 11.53 -0.06
CA ALA A 106 0.25 12.47 -1.02
C ALA A 106 0.65 11.78 -2.34
N PHE A 107 1.02 10.49 -2.26
CA PHE A 107 1.50 9.68 -3.38
C PHE A 107 0.40 8.82 -4.03
N SER A 108 -0.85 8.88 -3.54
CA SER A 108 -1.95 8.00 -3.98
C SER A 108 -2.39 8.14 -5.45
N LYS A 109 -1.95 9.18 -6.16
CA LYS A 109 -2.34 9.42 -7.56
C LYS A 109 -1.69 8.47 -8.56
N GLN A 110 -0.54 7.88 -8.21
CA GLN A 110 0.15 6.89 -9.03
C GLN A 110 0.73 5.83 -8.09
N PRO A 111 0.54 4.53 -8.34
CA PRO A 111 1.06 3.48 -7.48
C PRO A 111 2.58 3.34 -7.68
N SER A 112 3.37 4.28 -7.16
CA SER A 112 4.83 4.28 -7.32
C SER A 112 5.60 3.59 -6.20
N ALA A 113 4.90 3.12 -5.15
CA ALA A 113 5.49 2.44 -4.02
C ALA A 113 4.51 1.52 -3.28
N VAL A 114 5.09 0.55 -2.56
CA VAL A 114 4.41 -0.42 -1.71
C VAL A 114 4.96 -0.30 -0.29
N VAL A 115 4.07 -0.37 0.71
CA VAL A 115 4.45 -0.39 2.12
C VAL A 115 4.61 -1.84 2.59
N PHE A 116 5.72 -2.13 3.24
CA PHE A 116 6.05 -3.41 3.88
C PHE A 116 6.28 -3.22 5.37
N SER A 117 5.90 -4.24 6.17
CA SER A 117 6.13 -4.29 7.62
C SER A 117 5.70 -3.01 8.36
N ASP A 118 4.66 -2.33 7.85
CA ASP A 118 4.07 -1.10 8.37
C ASP A 118 4.96 0.17 8.38
N THR A 119 6.29 0.06 8.25
CA THR A 119 7.23 1.20 8.32
C THR A 119 8.14 1.35 7.10
N VAL A 120 8.19 0.35 6.23
CA VAL A 120 9.13 0.34 5.09
C VAL A 120 8.38 0.70 3.82
N VAL A 121 8.85 1.70 3.10
CA VAL A 121 8.37 2.03 1.76
C VAL A 121 9.36 1.52 0.74
N VAL A 122 8.88 0.76 -0.23
CA VAL A 122 9.67 0.24 -1.34
C VAL A 122 9.09 0.77 -2.63
N SER A 123 9.91 1.41 -3.46
CA SER A 123 9.47 1.89 -4.77
C SER A 123 9.15 0.74 -5.71
N GLU A 124 8.17 0.94 -6.61
CA GLU A 124 7.83 -0.06 -7.63
C GLU A 124 9.00 -0.32 -8.57
N LYS A 125 9.78 0.73 -8.88
CA LYS A 125 11.04 0.60 -9.65
C LYS A 125 12.00 -0.39 -8.99
N PHE A 126 12.24 -0.27 -7.69
CA PHE A 126 13.11 -1.20 -6.96
C PHE A 126 12.60 -2.65 -7.05
N ILE A 127 11.29 -2.87 -6.95
CA ILE A 127 10.68 -4.21 -7.08
C ILE A 127 10.89 -4.78 -8.48
N ASN A 128 10.70 -3.96 -9.51
CA ASN A 128 10.91 -4.36 -10.90
C ASN A 128 12.38 -4.70 -11.16
N ASP A 129 13.30 -3.86 -10.70
CA ASP A 129 14.75 -4.11 -10.82
C ASP A 129 15.15 -5.41 -10.10
N CYS A 130 14.55 -5.72 -8.94
CA CYS A 130 14.75 -7.01 -8.27
C CYS A 130 14.22 -8.19 -9.08
N THR A 131 13.12 -8.02 -9.81
CA THR A 131 12.52 -9.09 -10.62
C THR A 131 13.42 -9.47 -11.80
N GLU A 132 14.10 -8.49 -12.39
CA GLU A 132 15.06 -8.73 -13.48
C GLU A 132 16.23 -9.62 -13.06
N LEU A 133 16.67 -9.56 -11.81
CA LEU A 133 17.72 -10.42 -11.27
C LEU A 133 17.39 -11.92 -11.34
N PHE A 134 16.09 -12.26 -11.40
CA PHE A 134 15.61 -13.64 -11.47
C PHE A 134 15.19 -14.05 -12.88
N SER A 135 15.31 -13.18 -13.89
CA SER A 135 14.87 -13.43 -15.27
C SER A 135 15.45 -14.73 -15.85
N GLU A 136 16.76 -14.93 -15.76
CA GLU A 136 17.44 -16.13 -16.25
C GLU A 136 16.94 -17.40 -15.53
N LEU A 137 16.78 -17.34 -14.20
CA LEU A 137 16.28 -18.47 -13.42
C LEU A 137 14.82 -18.80 -13.78
N MET A 138 14.00 -17.77 -14.02
CA MET A 138 12.63 -17.93 -14.50
C MET A 138 12.59 -18.58 -15.89
N HIS A 139 13.44 -18.15 -16.83
CA HIS A 139 13.56 -18.76 -18.15
C HIS A 139 13.96 -20.24 -18.07
N GLN A 140 15.00 -20.57 -17.29
CA GLN A 140 15.45 -21.95 -17.12
C GLN A 140 14.37 -22.84 -16.51
N LYS A 141 13.62 -22.33 -15.53
CA LYS A 141 12.53 -23.07 -14.89
C LYS A 141 11.36 -23.28 -15.85
N ALA A 142 10.99 -22.26 -16.62
CA ALA A 142 9.94 -22.35 -17.64
C ALA A 142 10.30 -23.39 -18.71
N GLU A 143 11.52 -23.37 -19.25
CA GLU A 143 11.97 -24.38 -20.21
C GLU A 143 11.94 -25.81 -19.64
N LYS A 144 12.34 -25.97 -18.37
CA LYS A 144 12.33 -27.27 -17.69
C LYS A 144 10.91 -27.78 -17.48
N GLU A 145 9.98 -26.91 -17.12
CA GLU A 145 8.56 -27.28 -17.00
C GLU A 145 7.94 -27.63 -18.36
N MET A 146 8.26 -26.89 -19.42
CA MET A 146 7.84 -27.25 -20.79
C MET A 146 8.30 -28.66 -21.19
N LYS A 147 9.55 -29.02 -20.85
CA LYS A 147 10.13 -30.34 -21.17
C LYS A 147 9.54 -31.47 -20.31
N ASN A 148 9.13 -31.17 -19.07
CA ASN A 148 8.66 -32.18 -18.12
C ASN A 148 7.14 -32.36 -18.09
N ASN A 149 6.34 -31.39 -18.57
CA ASN A 149 4.89 -31.46 -18.55
C ASN A 149 4.24 -30.90 -19.83
N PRO A 150 4.36 -31.61 -20.97
CA PRO A 150 3.87 -31.12 -22.27
C PRO A 150 2.33 -31.04 -22.40
N VAL A 151 1.56 -31.54 -21.42
CA VAL A 151 0.09 -31.69 -21.54
C VAL A 151 -0.68 -30.39 -21.26
N HIS A 152 -0.04 -29.35 -20.73
CA HIS A 152 -0.69 -28.10 -20.32
C HIS A 152 -0.36 -26.87 -21.18
N LEU A 153 0.26 -27.03 -22.34
CA LEU A 153 0.57 -25.93 -23.25
C LEU A 153 -0.35 -26.02 -24.45
N ILE A 154 -1.49 -25.34 -24.37
CA ILE A 154 -2.21 -24.97 -25.59
C ILE A 154 -1.43 -23.80 -26.19
N THR A 155 -0.70 -24.04 -27.26
CA THR A 155 0.00 -22.99 -27.98
C THR A 155 -0.98 -22.17 -28.83
N GLU A 156 -0.62 -20.93 -29.20
CA GLU A 156 -1.42 -20.16 -30.17
C GLU A 156 -1.56 -20.90 -31.52
N GLU A 157 -0.60 -21.77 -31.86
CA GLU A 157 -0.66 -22.63 -33.03
C GLU A 157 -1.70 -23.75 -32.87
N ASP A 158 -1.82 -24.34 -31.67
CA ASP A 158 -2.87 -25.33 -31.36
C ASP A 158 -4.27 -24.71 -31.43
N LEU A 159 -4.45 -23.47 -30.96
CA LEU A 159 -5.72 -22.73 -31.08
C LEU A 159 -6.08 -22.41 -32.55
N LYS A 160 -5.07 -22.08 -33.38
CA LYS A 160 -5.26 -21.88 -34.82
C LYS A 160 -5.56 -23.18 -35.55
N GLN A 161 -4.94 -24.30 -35.17
CA GLN A 161 -5.26 -25.61 -35.75
C GLN A 161 -6.67 -26.09 -35.37
N VAL A 162 -7.09 -25.90 -34.12
CA VAL A 162 -8.46 -26.24 -33.68
C VAL A 162 -9.51 -25.42 -34.45
N SER A 163 -9.29 -24.12 -34.65
CA SER A 163 -10.21 -23.27 -35.42
C SER A 163 -10.26 -23.59 -36.93
N ILE A 164 -9.17 -24.09 -37.52
CA ILE A 164 -9.16 -24.59 -38.91
C ILE A 164 -9.91 -25.93 -39.04
N LEU A 165 -9.80 -26.81 -38.04
CA LEU A 165 -10.52 -28.09 -37.96
C LEU A 165 -12.03 -27.90 -37.73
N GLU A 166 -12.44 -26.89 -36.96
CA GLU A 166 -13.86 -26.56 -36.77
C GLU A 166 -14.49 -25.99 -38.05
N ASN A 167 -13.76 -25.17 -38.83
CA ASN A 167 -14.26 -24.61 -40.09
C ASN A 167 -14.38 -25.61 -41.24
N THR A 168 -13.66 -26.74 -41.20
CA THR A 168 -13.75 -27.78 -42.23
C THR A 168 -14.92 -28.75 -42.02
N ASN A 169 -15.47 -28.83 -40.80
CA ASN A 169 -16.56 -29.73 -40.46
C ASN A 169 -17.97 -29.17 -40.70
N THR A 170 -18.11 -27.86 -40.93
CA THR A 170 -19.40 -27.22 -41.25
C THR A 170 -19.80 -27.39 -42.73
N GLY A 171 -18.85 -27.66 -43.64
CA GLY A 171 -19.11 -27.78 -45.08
C GLY A 171 -19.69 -29.12 -45.57
N LYS A 172 -19.77 -30.15 -44.72
CA LYS A 172 -20.25 -31.50 -45.13
C LYS A 172 -21.60 -31.92 -44.54
N LYS A 173 -22.19 -31.13 -43.64
CA LYS A 173 -23.42 -31.54 -42.93
C LYS A 173 -24.73 -31.11 -43.62
N ASP A 174 -24.69 -30.20 -44.59
CA ASP A 174 -25.91 -29.69 -45.24
C ASP A 174 -26.52 -30.62 -46.30
N LYS A 175 -25.80 -31.63 -46.81
CA LYS A 175 -26.33 -32.48 -47.89
C LYS A 175 -27.09 -33.73 -47.43
N LYS A 176 -27.16 -34.00 -46.12
CA LYS A 176 -27.78 -35.24 -45.57
C LYS A 176 -29.14 -35.01 -44.90
N ASP A 177 -29.51 -33.78 -44.55
CA ASP A 177 -30.76 -33.50 -43.83
C ASP A 177 -31.99 -33.21 -44.74
N GLU A 178 -31.80 -32.96 -46.04
CA GLU A 178 -32.94 -32.66 -46.93
C GLU A 178 -33.75 -33.91 -47.35
N ARG A 179 -33.18 -35.12 -47.23
CA ARG A 179 -33.90 -36.37 -47.55
C ARG A 179 -34.82 -36.89 -46.45
N ARG A 180 -34.72 -36.38 -45.21
CA ARG A 180 -35.53 -36.85 -44.08
C ARG A 180 -36.85 -36.10 -43.85
N ARG A 181 -37.08 -34.98 -44.55
CA ARG A 181 -38.33 -34.20 -44.42
C ARG A 181 -39.46 -34.59 -45.38
N LYS A 182 -39.29 -35.59 -46.25
CA LYS A 182 -40.34 -36.06 -47.18
C LYS A 182 -41.08 -37.34 -46.75
N ALA A 183 -40.84 -37.86 -45.55
CA ALA A 183 -41.40 -39.16 -45.11
C ALA A 183 -42.31 -39.10 -43.86
N THR A 184 -42.78 -37.92 -43.45
CA THR A 184 -43.78 -37.79 -42.37
C THR A 184 -44.93 -36.90 -42.83
N GLY A 185 -45.66 -37.42 -43.80
CA GLY A 185 -47.01 -36.98 -44.11
C GLY A 185 -48.00 -38.11 -43.81
N LYS A 186 -49.02 -37.77 -43.01
CA LYS A 186 -50.38 -38.35 -42.92
C LYS A 186 -50.68 -39.55 -42.00
N ASN A 187 -51.90 -39.42 -41.45
CA ASN A 187 -52.83 -40.39 -40.84
C ASN A 187 -52.77 -40.43 -39.30
N TYR A 188 -53.82 -40.18 -38.52
CA TYR A 188 -55.27 -40.03 -38.73
C TYR A 188 -55.82 -38.92 -37.82
#